data_AF-A0A2U2AD79-F1
#
_entry.id   AF-A0A2U2AD79-F1
#
_cell.length_a   1.000
_cell.length_b   1.000
_cell.length_c   1.000
_cell.angle_alpha   90.00
_cell.angle_beta   90.00
_cell.angle_gamma   90.00
#
_symmetry.space_group_name_H-M   'P 1'
#
loop_
_entity.id
_entity.type
_entity.pdbx_description
1 polymer ?
#
loop_
_entity_poly.entity_id
_entity_poly.type
_entity_poly.pdbx_seq_one_letter_code
_entity_poly.pdbx_strand_id
1 'polypeptide(L)'
;MRLSAYEVMPALAKHGSKVSALLAAGDEPYLVLSLMDQARAFCREAGFTERDLFEIDAKFDWNLFTEATQSLSLFSEKKIIELRFNNLPDRKAQTALESYFSHPEPDLFLLISTPQLKSAQQKTKWVTAIDKTGIVSFLYPPRVHEYPGWIFNEAKRRNLHLEREAVELLAQNNEGNLFSVIQELDYLALYYGDQSISEAHLKDALTQSSKFIAFDLSDAILEGDIARIHRIINAFEEENESAVLVNSLLQKEVATLREMLLNLQAGQSMQQVLSKVWRNKQPLYQRALSRISLPLIKNVMKMMVQIDQATKGQLKENPWNALRRVAFALSGERLLSLSAVAVVR
;
A
#
# COMPACT_ATOMS: atom_id res chain seq x y z
N MET A 1 -25.49 0.25 -7.53
CA MET A 1 -25.39 0.90 -6.22
C MET A 1 -23.93 1.18 -5.94
N ARG A 2 -23.60 2.29 -5.28
CA ARG A 2 -22.21 2.65 -4.96
C ARG A 2 -21.89 2.22 -3.55
N LEU A 3 -20.88 1.39 -3.36
CA LEU A 3 -20.52 0.81 -2.07
C LEU A 3 -19.02 0.89 -1.83
N SER A 4 -18.62 1.03 -0.57
CA SER A 4 -17.23 0.82 -0.17
C SER A 4 -16.84 -0.65 -0.29
N ALA A 5 -15.54 -0.94 -0.35
CA ALA A 5 -15.02 -2.30 -0.54
C ALA A 5 -15.62 -3.32 0.43
N TYR A 6 -15.77 -2.94 1.71
CA TYR A 6 -16.28 -3.81 2.77
C TYR A 6 -17.78 -4.07 2.71
N GLU A 7 -18.54 -3.20 2.04
CA GLU A 7 -19.98 -3.33 1.91
C GLU A 7 -20.38 -4.19 0.70
N VAL A 8 -19.46 -4.39 -0.26
CA VAL A 8 -19.73 -5.13 -1.50
C VAL A 8 -20.13 -6.57 -1.21
N MET A 9 -19.33 -7.33 -0.46
CA MET A 9 -19.61 -8.74 -0.21
C MET A 9 -20.89 -8.97 0.61
N PRO A 10 -21.14 -8.22 1.71
CA PRO A 10 -22.43 -8.26 2.39
C PRO A 10 -23.61 -7.92 1.48
N ALA A 11 -23.46 -6.94 0.59
CA ALA A 11 -24.51 -6.57 -0.37
C ALA A 11 -24.75 -7.66 -1.42
N LEU A 12 -23.70 -8.29 -1.94
CA LEU A 12 -23.80 -9.45 -2.84
C LEU A 12 -24.50 -10.62 -2.15
N ALA A 13 -24.15 -10.94 -0.91
CA ALA A 13 -24.82 -12.01 -0.15
C ALA A 13 -26.32 -11.72 0.05
N LYS A 14 -26.69 -10.46 0.30
CA LYS A 14 -28.09 -10.07 0.56
C LYS A 14 -28.94 -9.88 -0.70
N HIS A 15 -28.33 -9.42 -1.79
CA HIS A 15 -29.02 -8.97 -3.01
C HIS A 15 -28.54 -9.66 -4.29
N GLY A 16 -27.72 -10.71 -4.18
CA GLY A 16 -26.97 -11.30 -5.30
C GLY A 16 -27.79 -11.71 -6.50
N SER A 17 -29.05 -12.13 -6.31
CA SER A 17 -29.95 -12.48 -7.41
C SER A 17 -30.41 -11.29 -8.27
N LYS A 18 -30.13 -10.04 -7.85
CA LYS A 18 -30.51 -8.80 -8.54
C LYS A 18 -29.31 -7.98 -9.02
N VAL A 19 -28.09 -8.46 -8.75
CA VAL A 19 -26.84 -7.77 -9.11
C VAL A 19 -26.23 -8.53 -10.28
N SER A 20 -26.09 -7.88 -11.43
CA SER A 20 -25.51 -8.48 -12.65
C SER A 20 -24.08 -8.04 -12.95
N ALA A 21 -23.52 -7.11 -12.16
CA ALA A 21 -22.17 -6.63 -12.35
C ALA A 21 -21.53 -6.07 -11.09
N LEU A 22 -20.20 -6.08 -11.07
CA LEU A 22 -19.36 -5.36 -10.12
C LEU A 22 -18.27 -4.59 -10.87
N LEU A 23 -18.23 -3.27 -10.67
CA LEU A 23 -17.12 -2.41 -11.08
C LEU A 23 -16.24 -2.10 -9.87
N ALA A 24 -14.97 -2.49 -9.92
CA ALA A 24 -13.93 -2.07 -8.99
C ALA A 24 -12.96 -1.10 -9.67
N ALA A 25 -12.93 0.14 -9.20
CA ALA A 25 -12.07 1.18 -9.74
C ALA A 25 -11.09 1.66 -8.67
N GLY A 26 -9.79 1.42 -8.86
CA GLY A 26 -8.75 1.82 -7.93
C GLY A 26 -7.35 1.61 -8.46
N ASP A 27 -6.41 2.39 -7.93
CA ASP A 27 -4.98 2.29 -8.31
C ASP A 27 -4.19 1.36 -7.37
N GLU A 28 -4.78 0.98 -6.23
CA GLU A 28 -4.16 0.05 -5.28
C GLU A 28 -4.40 -1.40 -5.71
N PRO A 29 -3.37 -2.11 -6.23
CA PRO A 29 -3.58 -3.40 -6.88
C PRO A 29 -4.15 -4.45 -5.93
N TYR A 30 -3.70 -4.46 -4.67
CA TYR A 30 -4.17 -5.45 -3.70
C TYR A 30 -5.68 -5.34 -3.46
N LEU A 31 -6.19 -4.11 -3.28
CA LEU A 31 -7.61 -3.89 -3.01
C LEU A 31 -8.48 -4.34 -4.19
N VAL A 32 -8.07 -4.03 -5.42
CA VAL A 32 -8.78 -4.43 -6.63
C VAL A 32 -8.79 -5.96 -6.75
N LEU A 33 -7.61 -6.59 -6.67
CA LEU A 33 -7.48 -8.04 -6.80
C LEU A 33 -8.28 -8.78 -5.74
N SER A 34 -8.14 -8.39 -4.48
CA SER A 34 -8.84 -8.98 -3.34
C SER A 34 -10.36 -8.90 -3.50
N LEU A 35 -10.89 -7.76 -3.94
CA LEU A 35 -12.33 -7.61 -4.17
C LEU A 35 -12.81 -8.47 -5.36
N MET A 36 -12.06 -8.49 -6.46
CA MET A 36 -12.40 -9.31 -7.62
C MET A 36 -12.35 -10.81 -7.29
N ASP A 37 -11.39 -11.26 -6.47
CA ASP A 37 -11.32 -12.66 -6.02
C ASP A 37 -12.52 -13.06 -5.17
N GLN A 38 -12.91 -12.20 -4.23
CA GLN A 38 -14.10 -12.43 -3.41
C GLN A 38 -15.37 -12.49 -4.27
N ALA A 39 -15.51 -11.58 -5.23
CA ALA A 39 -16.65 -11.59 -6.15
C ALA A 39 -16.66 -12.84 -7.04
N ARG A 40 -15.50 -13.30 -7.53
CA ARG A 40 -15.36 -14.57 -8.26
C ARG A 40 -15.79 -15.76 -7.41
N ALA A 41 -15.32 -15.85 -6.17
CA ALA A 41 -15.69 -16.94 -5.25
C ALA A 41 -17.21 -16.97 -5.02
N PHE A 42 -17.81 -15.81 -4.75
CA PHE A 42 -19.26 -15.66 -4.62
C PHE A 42 -20.02 -16.11 -5.88
N CYS A 43 -19.57 -15.70 -7.07
CA CYS A 43 -20.21 -16.12 -8.32
C CYS A 43 -20.12 -17.64 -8.52
N ARG A 44 -18.97 -18.26 -8.21
CA ARG A 44 -18.83 -19.72 -8.29
C ARG A 44 -19.79 -20.45 -7.35
N GLU A 45 -19.94 -19.97 -6.12
CA GLU A 45 -20.94 -20.51 -5.18
C GLU A 45 -22.37 -20.32 -5.67
N ALA A 46 -22.65 -19.27 -6.44
CA ALA A 46 -23.95 -19.00 -7.07
C ALA A 46 -24.19 -19.77 -8.38
N GLY A 47 -23.27 -20.66 -8.77
CA GLY A 47 -23.39 -21.55 -9.94
C GLY A 47 -22.80 -20.98 -11.24
N PHE A 48 -22.00 -19.92 -11.18
CA PHE A 48 -21.27 -19.41 -12.34
C PHE A 48 -19.98 -20.24 -12.56
N THR A 49 -20.02 -21.19 -13.48
CA THR A 49 -18.95 -22.19 -13.72
C THR A 49 -17.96 -21.74 -14.79
N GLU A 50 -18.43 -21.00 -15.80
CA GLU A 50 -17.59 -20.49 -16.87
C GLU A 50 -17.02 -19.10 -16.57
N ARG A 51 -15.83 -18.81 -17.12
CA ARG A 51 -15.19 -17.49 -17.02
C ARG A 51 -14.42 -17.14 -18.28
N ASP A 52 -14.79 -16.02 -18.89
CA ASP A 52 -13.98 -15.34 -19.89
C ASP A 52 -13.25 -14.16 -19.23
N LEU A 53 -11.95 -14.03 -19.51
CA LEU A 53 -11.15 -12.88 -19.09
C LEU A 53 -10.67 -12.13 -20.33
N PHE A 54 -11.00 -10.85 -20.38
CA PHE A 54 -10.51 -9.92 -21.39
C PHE A 54 -9.61 -8.87 -20.75
N GLU A 55 -8.34 -8.88 -21.14
CA GLU A 55 -7.39 -7.81 -20.85
C GLU A 55 -7.62 -6.69 -21.88
N ILE A 56 -8.09 -5.54 -21.41
CA ILE A 56 -8.49 -4.42 -22.24
C ILE A 56 -7.32 -3.45 -22.41
N ASP A 57 -6.82 -3.38 -23.64
CA ASP A 57 -5.89 -2.38 -24.11
C ASP A 57 -6.55 -1.47 -25.17
N ALA A 58 -5.77 -0.56 -25.77
CA ALA A 58 -6.27 0.38 -26.77
C ALA A 58 -6.68 -0.28 -28.10
N LYS A 59 -6.27 -1.53 -28.36
CA LYS A 59 -6.51 -2.28 -29.61
C LYS A 59 -7.53 -3.40 -29.43
N PHE A 60 -8.08 -3.57 -28.23
CA PHE A 60 -9.07 -4.60 -27.92
C PHE A 60 -10.26 -4.54 -28.89
N ASP A 61 -10.60 -5.70 -29.47
CA ASP A 61 -11.76 -5.84 -30.35
C ASP A 61 -13.03 -6.07 -29.52
N TRP A 62 -13.90 -5.06 -29.48
CA TRP A 62 -15.16 -5.09 -28.75
C TRP A 62 -16.22 -6.01 -29.37
N ASN A 63 -16.00 -6.53 -30.58
CA ASN A 63 -16.83 -7.58 -31.12
C ASN A 63 -16.71 -8.86 -30.28
N LEU A 64 -15.52 -9.17 -29.75
CA LEU A 64 -15.31 -10.34 -28.88
C LEU A 64 -16.15 -10.26 -27.60
N PHE A 65 -16.26 -9.08 -26.99
CA PHE A 65 -17.15 -8.86 -25.84
C PHE A 65 -18.62 -9.01 -26.21
N THR A 66 -19.01 -8.52 -27.39
CA THR A 66 -20.39 -8.62 -27.88
C THR A 66 -20.76 -10.08 -28.17
N GLU A 67 -19.87 -10.85 -28.80
CA GLU A 67 -20.05 -12.27 -29.04
C GLU A 67 -20.12 -13.06 -27.73
N ALA A 68 -19.22 -12.78 -26.78
CA ALA A 68 -19.21 -13.45 -25.49
C ALA A 68 -20.48 -13.18 -24.66
N THR A 69 -21.09 -12.00 -24.80
CA THR A 69 -22.34 -11.65 -24.11
C THR A 69 -23.59 -12.20 -24.79
N GLN A 70 -23.54 -12.52 -26.09
CA GLN A 70 -24.66 -13.09 -26.85
C GLN A 70 -24.58 -14.62 -26.99
N SER A 71 -23.40 -15.19 -26.78
CA SER A 71 -23.15 -16.64 -26.73
C SER A 71 -23.77 -17.25 -25.46
N LEU A 72 -25.09 -17.42 -25.45
CA LEU A 72 -25.79 -18.15 -24.40
C LEU A 72 -25.56 -19.65 -24.58
N SER A 73 -24.97 -20.29 -23.57
CA SER A 73 -24.75 -21.73 -23.54
C SER A 73 -26.09 -22.47 -23.64
N LEU A 74 -26.23 -23.36 -24.62
CA LEU A 74 -27.42 -24.21 -24.83
C LEU A 74 -27.68 -25.17 -23.66
N PHE A 75 -26.74 -25.31 -22.73
CA PHE A 75 -26.76 -26.25 -21.62
C PHE A 75 -26.88 -25.58 -20.24
N SER A 76 -27.26 -24.29 -20.19
CA SER A 76 -27.47 -23.52 -18.95
C SER A 76 -26.25 -23.44 -18.04
N GLU A 77 -25.18 -22.81 -18.50
CA GLU A 77 -24.05 -22.46 -17.63
C GLU A 77 -24.01 -20.94 -17.44
N LYS A 78 -24.31 -20.51 -16.21
CA LYS A 78 -24.09 -19.13 -15.82
C LYS A 78 -22.60 -18.80 -15.98
N LYS A 79 -22.28 -17.62 -16.49
CA LYS A 79 -20.93 -17.27 -16.91
C LYS A 79 -20.45 -15.93 -16.37
N ILE A 80 -19.19 -15.88 -15.98
CA ILE A 80 -18.50 -14.65 -15.59
C ILE A 80 -17.80 -14.08 -16.82
N ILE A 81 -18.00 -12.79 -17.09
CA ILE A 81 -17.17 -12.05 -18.05
C ILE A 81 -16.36 -11.02 -17.26
N GLU A 82 -15.05 -11.19 -17.23
CA GLU A 82 -14.12 -10.30 -16.53
C GLU A 82 -13.42 -9.37 -17.52
N LEU A 83 -13.60 -8.06 -17.35
CA LEU A 83 -12.94 -7.01 -18.13
C LEU A 83 -11.90 -6.32 -17.26
N ARG A 84 -10.62 -6.54 -17.57
CA ARG A 84 -9.51 -5.90 -16.87
C ARG A 84 -8.92 -4.78 -17.69
N PHE A 85 -9.12 -3.55 -17.24
CA PHE A 85 -8.61 -2.38 -17.92
C PHE A 85 -7.23 -1.99 -17.40
N ASN A 86 -6.25 -1.92 -18.30
CA ASN A 86 -4.92 -1.37 -17.99
C ASN A 86 -4.90 0.17 -18.06
N ASN A 87 -5.83 0.75 -18.82
CA ASN A 87 -6.01 2.20 -18.96
C ASN A 87 -7.48 2.56 -18.72
N LEU A 88 -7.78 3.83 -18.54
CA LEU A 88 -9.16 4.29 -18.40
C LEU A 88 -10.01 3.87 -19.63
N PRO A 89 -11.27 3.41 -19.44
CA PRO A 89 -12.13 3.01 -20.54
C PRO A 89 -12.29 4.12 -21.58
N ASP A 90 -12.00 3.80 -22.84
CA ASP A 90 -12.12 4.71 -23.97
C ASP A 90 -13.60 4.84 -24.43
N ARG A 91 -13.87 5.68 -25.44
CA ARG A 91 -15.25 5.90 -25.89
C ARG A 91 -15.91 4.63 -26.44
N LYS A 92 -15.15 3.73 -27.08
CA LYS A 92 -15.67 2.46 -27.62
C LYS A 92 -16.11 1.55 -26.48
N ALA A 93 -15.25 1.38 -25.47
CA ALA A 93 -15.54 0.64 -24.26
C ALA A 93 -16.79 1.15 -23.54
N GLN A 94 -16.86 2.47 -23.32
CA GLN A 94 -18.00 3.09 -22.66
C GLN A 94 -19.30 2.83 -23.42
N THR A 95 -19.28 2.95 -24.74
CA THR A 95 -20.46 2.72 -25.59
C THR A 95 -20.90 1.25 -25.56
N ALA A 96 -19.97 0.31 -25.61
CA ALA A 96 -20.26 -1.12 -25.53
C ALA A 96 -20.86 -1.52 -24.18
N LEU A 97 -20.29 -1.02 -23.07
CA LEU A 97 -20.82 -1.25 -21.72
C LEU A 97 -22.21 -0.62 -21.55
N GLU A 98 -22.41 0.62 -22.01
CA GLU A 98 -23.73 1.28 -22.00
C GLU A 98 -24.78 0.46 -22.77
N SER A 99 -24.40 -0.06 -23.94
CA SER A 99 -25.28 -0.90 -24.75
C SER A 99 -25.64 -2.19 -24.01
N TYR A 100 -24.67 -2.90 -23.44
CA TYR A 100 -24.90 -4.13 -22.70
C TYR A 100 -25.82 -3.91 -21.49
N PHE A 101 -25.54 -2.91 -20.65
CA PHE A 101 -26.34 -2.65 -19.45
C PHE A 101 -27.75 -2.10 -19.71
N SER A 102 -28.10 -1.82 -20.97
CA SER A 102 -29.49 -1.54 -21.34
C SER A 102 -30.37 -2.80 -21.23
N HIS A 103 -29.81 -3.98 -21.50
CA HIS A 103 -30.49 -5.27 -21.45
C HIS A 103 -29.49 -6.35 -20.95
N PRO A 104 -29.14 -6.35 -19.65
CA PRO A 104 -28.17 -7.32 -19.13
C PRO A 104 -28.76 -8.73 -19.12
N GLU A 105 -27.95 -9.72 -19.48
CA GLU A 105 -28.36 -11.12 -19.46
C GLU A 105 -28.39 -11.67 -18.01
N PRO A 106 -29.47 -12.34 -17.58
CA PRO A 106 -29.59 -12.84 -16.21
C PRO A 106 -28.54 -13.88 -15.80
N ASP A 107 -28.04 -14.66 -16.77
CA ASP A 107 -27.06 -15.72 -16.55
C ASP A 107 -25.61 -15.25 -16.71
N LEU A 108 -25.40 -13.94 -16.94
CA LEU A 108 -24.07 -13.34 -17.03
C LEU A 108 -23.79 -12.42 -15.84
N PHE A 109 -22.61 -12.58 -15.24
CA PHE A 109 -22.08 -11.66 -14.25
C PHE A 109 -20.84 -10.96 -14.78
N LEU A 110 -20.88 -9.63 -14.85
CA LEU A 110 -19.75 -8.84 -15.31
C LEU A 110 -18.86 -8.39 -14.15
N LEU A 111 -17.59 -8.77 -14.18
CA LEU A 111 -16.56 -8.23 -13.31
C LEU A 111 -15.74 -7.22 -14.10
N ILE A 112 -15.68 -5.98 -13.64
CA ILE A 112 -14.98 -4.90 -14.33
C ILE A 112 -13.97 -4.29 -13.37
N SER A 113 -12.69 -4.32 -13.72
CA SER A 113 -11.64 -3.65 -12.95
C SER A 113 -10.97 -2.55 -13.76
N THR A 114 -10.87 -1.34 -13.21
CA THR A 114 -10.23 -0.20 -13.88
C THR A 114 -9.26 0.54 -12.95
N PRO A 115 -8.34 1.35 -13.51
CA PRO A 115 -7.65 2.37 -12.73
C PRO A 115 -8.65 3.31 -12.06
N GLN A 116 -8.17 4.09 -11.10
CA GLN A 116 -9.00 5.01 -10.32
C GLN A 116 -9.74 6.01 -11.22
N LEU A 117 -11.07 6.03 -11.11
CA LEU A 117 -11.90 7.01 -11.79
C LEU A 117 -11.93 8.33 -11.00
N LYS A 118 -11.68 9.46 -11.68
CA LYS A 118 -11.85 10.81 -11.14
C LYS A 118 -13.32 11.22 -11.11
N SER A 119 -13.67 12.24 -10.33
CA SER A 119 -15.05 12.67 -10.10
C SER A 119 -15.88 12.90 -11.37
N ALA A 120 -15.28 13.39 -12.46
CA ALA A 120 -15.96 13.56 -13.75
C ALA A 120 -16.28 12.21 -14.42
N GLN A 121 -15.33 11.26 -14.37
CA GLN A 121 -15.47 9.92 -14.96
C GLN A 121 -16.47 9.07 -14.18
N GLN A 122 -16.53 9.20 -12.85
CA GLN A 122 -17.52 8.51 -12.00
C GLN A 122 -18.98 8.88 -12.32
N LYS A 123 -19.22 9.98 -13.05
CA LYS A 123 -20.55 10.47 -13.44
C LYS A 123 -20.89 10.19 -14.90
N THR A 124 -20.05 9.44 -15.60
CA THR A 124 -20.30 9.06 -16.99
C THR A 124 -21.46 8.07 -17.09
N LYS A 125 -22.07 7.99 -18.28
CA LYS A 125 -23.28 7.20 -18.52
C LYS A 125 -23.04 5.70 -18.29
N TRP A 126 -21.92 5.15 -18.75
CA TRP A 126 -21.57 3.74 -18.51
C TRP A 126 -21.47 3.36 -17.02
N VAL A 127 -20.83 4.19 -16.18
CA VAL A 127 -20.79 3.96 -14.72
C VAL A 127 -22.20 4.02 -14.12
N THR A 128 -23.00 4.99 -14.56
CA THR A 128 -24.38 5.16 -14.11
C THR A 128 -25.27 4.00 -14.56
N ALA A 129 -24.98 3.37 -15.70
CA ALA A 129 -25.68 2.19 -16.19
C ALA A 129 -25.40 0.99 -15.26
N ILE A 130 -24.13 0.75 -14.91
CA ILE A 130 -23.73 -0.27 -13.92
C ILE A 130 -24.37 0.01 -12.56
N ASP A 131 -24.43 1.27 -12.13
CA ASP A 131 -25.04 1.63 -10.85
C ASP A 131 -26.51 1.20 -10.71
N LYS A 132 -27.24 1.03 -11.82
CA LYS A 132 -28.66 0.64 -11.81
C LYS A 132 -28.86 -0.88 -11.65
N THR A 133 -27.94 -1.68 -12.18
CA THR A 133 -28.10 -3.14 -12.31
C THR A 133 -27.01 -3.92 -11.54
N GLY A 134 -25.97 -3.23 -11.08
CA GLY A 134 -24.79 -3.78 -10.44
C GLY A 134 -24.30 -2.99 -9.23
N ILE A 135 -23.07 -3.27 -8.81
CA ILE A 135 -22.36 -2.56 -7.74
C ILE A 135 -21.17 -1.81 -8.35
N VAL A 136 -20.94 -0.58 -7.90
CA VAL A 136 -19.74 0.20 -8.23
C VAL A 136 -18.98 0.47 -6.93
N SER A 137 -17.71 0.13 -6.90
CA SER A 137 -16.83 0.36 -5.76
C SER A 137 -15.58 1.13 -6.19
N PHE A 138 -15.35 2.27 -5.54
CA PHE A 138 -14.14 3.07 -5.70
C PHE A 138 -13.17 2.71 -4.57
N LEU A 139 -12.01 2.19 -4.93
CA LEU A 139 -11.06 1.59 -4.00
C LEU A 139 -9.91 2.55 -3.76
N TYR A 140 -9.92 3.16 -2.58
CA TYR A 140 -8.85 4.02 -2.11
C TYR A 140 -8.04 3.28 -1.05
N PRO A 141 -6.71 3.47 -1.01
CA PRO A 141 -5.93 3.05 0.14
C PRO A 141 -6.53 3.60 1.43
N PRO A 142 -6.60 2.79 2.51
CA PRO A 142 -7.07 3.24 3.81
C PRO A 142 -6.22 4.41 4.30
N ARG A 143 -6.87 5.44 4.83
CA ARG A 143 -6.17 6.56 5.46
C ARG A 143 -5.50 6.09 6.74
N VAL A 144 -4.54 6.87 7.23
CA VAL A 144 -3.82 6.63 8.51
C VAL A 144 -4.75 6.19 9.65
N HIS A 145 -5.88 6.86 9.86
CA HIS A 145 -6.80 6.52 10.94
C HIS A 145 -7.69 5.29 10.66
N GLU A 146 -7.86 4.91 9.39
CA GLU A 146 -8.65 3.74 8.95
C GLU A 146 -7.78 2.48 8.89
N TYR A 147 -6.46 2.66 8.74
CA TYR A 147 -5.53 1.57 8.47
C TYR A 147 -5.50 0.47 9.55
N PRO A 148 -5.51 0.76 10.87
CA PRO A 148 -5.60 -0.30 11.87
C PRO A 148 -6.89 -1.13 11.73
N GLY A 149 -8.01 -0.48 11.45
CA GLY A 149 -9.28 -1.18 11.19
C GLY A 149 -9.23 -2.04 9.94
N TRP A 150 -8.53 -1.57 8.89
CA TRP A 150 -8.26 -2.37 7.70
C TRP A 150 -7.42 -3.61 8.02
N ILE A 151 -6.31 -3.47 8.74
CA ILE A 151 -5.45 -4.61 9.15
C ILE A 151 -6.24 -5.62 9.97
N PHE A 152 -7.05 -5.17 10.92
CA PHE A 152 -7.88 -6.04 11.74
C PHE A 152 -8.84 -6.87 10.88
N ASN A 153 -9.50 -6.25 9.90
CA ASN A 153 -10.38 -6.95 8.98
C ASN A 153 -9.61 -7.94 8.09
N GLU A 154 -8.44 -7.57 7.60
CA GLU A 154 -7.56 -8.44 6.80
C GLU A 154 -7.09 -9.68 7.58
N ALA A 155 -6.73 -9.49 8.85
CA ALA A 155 -6.34 -10.57 9.74
C ALA A 155 -7.52 -11.53 9.97
N LYS A 156 -8.70 -10.99 10.28
CA LYS A 156 -9.92 -11.79 10.46
C LYS A 156 -10.25 -12.62 9.22
N ARG A 157 -10.07 -12.08 8.01
CA ARG A 157 -10.28 -12.83 6.75
C ARG A 157 -9.33 -14.03 6.59
N ARG A 158 -8.21 -14.03 7.30
CA ARG A 158 -7.21 -15.12 7.34
C ARG A 158 -7.35 -16.00 8.58
N ASN A 159 -8.47 -15.88 9.31
CA ASN A 159 -8.69 -16.55 10.59
C ASN A 159 -7.64 -16.21 11.67
N LEU A 160 -6.99 -15.04 11.55
CA LEU A 160 -6.07 -14.56 12.56
C LEU A 160 -6.78 -13.78 13.66
N HIS A 161 -6.36 -14.04 14.89
CA HIS A 161 -6.80 -13.31 16.07
C HIS A 161 -5.67 -12.37 16.53
N LEU A 162 -5.71 -11.11 16.08
CA LEU A 162 -4.77 -10.09 16.54
C LEU A 162 -5.36 -9.30 17.70
N GLU A 163 -4.59 -9.15 18.78
CA GLU A 163 -4.89 -8.18 19.83
C GLU A 163 -4.74 -6.75 19.31
N ARG A 164 -5.39 -5.79 19.98
CA ARG A 164 -5.44 -4.40 19.53
C ARG A 164 -4.03 -3.81 19.38
N GLU A 165 -3.17 -4.07 20.34
CA GLU A 165 -1.80 -3.60 20.40
C GLU A 165 -0.97 -4.19 19.25
N ALA A 166 -1.20 -5.45 18.87
CA ALA A 166 -0.56 -6.08 17.71
C ALA A 166 -1.02 -5.44 16.38
N VAL A 167 -2.31 -5.15 16.24
CA VAL A 167 -2.84 -4.43 15.07
C VAL A 167 -2.23 -3.04 14.96
N GLU A 168 -2.17 -2.31 16.08
CA GLU A 168 -1.58 -0.98 16.12
C GLU A 168 -0.08 -1.04 15.77
N LEU A 169 0.66 -2.04 16.25
CA LEU A 169 2.08 -2.23 15.90
C LEU A 169 2.28 -2.55 14.41
N LEU A 170 1.48 -3.46 13.82
CA LEU A 170 1.52 -3.74 12.37
C LEU A 170 1.21 -2.49 11.53
N ALA A 171 0.23 -1.70 11.95
CA ALA A 171 -0.17 -0.48 11.27
C ALA A 171 0.95 0.59 11.27
N GLN A 172 1.64 0.71 12.40
CA GLN A 172 2.77 1.61 12.55
C GLN A 172 3.97 1.17 11.69
N ASN A 173 4.23 -0.12 11.64
CA ASN A 173 5.41 -0.65 10.95
C ASN A 173 5.24 -0.72 9.44
N ASN A 174 4.02 -0.70 8.92
CA ASN A 174 3.78 -0.82 7.49
C ASN A 174 3.09 0.41 6.92
N GLU A 175 3.58 1.62 7.24
CA GLU A 175 3.01 2.93 6.86
C GLU A 175 2.41 3.00 5.44
N GLY A 176 1.14 2.62 5.28
CA GLY A 176 0.45 2.58 3.99
C GLY A 176 0.98 1.55 2.97
N ASN A 177 1.87 0.63 3.36
CA ASN A 177 2.31 -0.46 2.50
C ASN A 177 1.42 -1.69 2.72
N LEU A 178 0.27 -1.69 2.04
CA LEU A 178 -0.74 -2.73 2.17
C LEU A 178 -0.16 -4.10 1.83
N PHE A 179 0.63 -4.20 0.76
CA PHE A 179 1.23 -5.47 0.35
C PHE A 179 2.14 -6.06 1.43
N SER A 180 2.95 -5.24 2.10
CA SER A 180 3.80 -5.74 3.21
C SER A 180 2.97 -6.23 4.38
N VAL A 181 1.90 -5.52 4.76
CA VAL A 181 0.99 -6.02 5.81
C VAL A 181 0.41 -7.36 5.41
N ILE A 182 -0.05 -7.51 4.16
CA ILE A 182 -0.63 -8.77 3.72
C ILE A 182 0.37 -9.92 3.81
N GLN A 183 1.62 -9.70 3.40
CA GLN A 183 2.68 -10.70 3.55
C GLN A 183 2.91 -11.07 5.02
N GLU A 184 2.93 -10.08 5.91
CA GLU A 184 3.10 -10.31 7.35
C GLU A 184 1.90 -11.07 7.94
N LEU A 185 0.68 -10.72 7.56
CA LEU A 185 -0.52 -11.46 7.98
C LEU A 185 -0.52 -12.90 7.44
N ASP A 186 -0.12 -13.12 6.18
CA ASP A 186 -0.01 -14.46 5.61
C ASP A 186 1.05 -15.30 6.36
N TYR A 187 2.19 -14.69 6.69
CA TYR A 187 3.23 -15.32 7.50
C TYR A 187 2.74 -15.67 8.92
N LEU A 188 2.09 -14.73 9.60
CA LEU A 188 1.56 -14.94 10.95
C LEU A 188 0.49 -16.03 10.96
N ALA A 189 -0.37 -16.09 9.94
CA ALA A 189 -1.38 -17.13 9.80
C ALA A 189 -0.75 -18.52 9.67
N LEU A 190 0.35 -18.62 8.91
CA LEU A 190 1.09 -19.86 8.76
C LEU A 190 1.84 -20.25 10.04
N TYR A 191 2.41 -19.28 10.75
CA TYR A 191 3.28 -19.52 11.90
C TYR A 191 2.51 -19.80 13.20
N TYR A 192 1.44 -19.05 13.48
CA TYR A 192 0.68 -19.14 14.72
C TYR A 192 -0.65 -19.88 14.60
N GLY A 193 -1.14 -20.14 13.37
CA GLY A 193 -2.45 -20.76 13.16
C GLY A 193 -3.58 -19.97 13.83
N ASP A 194 -4.40 -20.66 14.63
CA ASP A 194 -5.58 -20.09 15.30
C ASP A 194 -5.27 -19.38 16.65
N GLN A 195 -4.00 -19.27 17.03
CA GLN A 195 -3.62 -18.64 18.30
C GLN A 195 -3.88 -17.12 18.30
N SER A 196 -4.25 -16.55 19.46
CA SER A 196 -4.25 -15.09 19.66
C SER A 196 -2.82 -14.54 19.66
N ILE A 197 -2.59 -13.51 18.85
CA ILE A 197 -1.29 -12.87 18.65
C ILE A 197 -1.29 -11.53 19.39
N SER A 198 -0.50 -11.48 20.45
CA SER A 198 -0.23 -10.27 21.22
C SER A 198 0.88 -9.43 20.58
N GLU A 199 1.10 -8.22 21.09
CA GLU A 199 2.23 -7.38 20.67
C GLU A 199 3.59 -8.09 20.86
N ALA A 200 3.73 -8.88 21.94
CA ALA A 200 4.95 -9.63 22.22
C ALA A 200 5.18 -10.74 21.19
N HIS A 201 4.15 -11.54 20.88
CA HIS A 201 4.22 -12.56 19.82
C HIS A 201 4.60 -11.96 18.46
N LEU A 202 4.04 -10.79 18.16
CA LEU A 202 4.32 -10.07 16.94
C LEU A 202 5.78 -9.60 16.88
N LYS A 203 6.28 -9.00 17.97
CA LYS A 203 7.67 -8.59 18.09
C LYS A 203 8.62 -9.76 17.91
N ASP A 204 8.38 -10.89 18.55
CA ASP A 204 9.24 -12.07 18.47
C ASP A 204 9.23 -12.72 17.08
N ALA A 205 8.06 -12.77 16.43
CA ALA A 205 7.93 -13.34 15.09
C ALA A 205 8.56 -12.43 14.02
N LEU A 206 8.56 -11.12 14.24
CA LEU A 206 8.96 -10.14 13.23
C LEU A 206 10.33 -9.52 13.48
N THR A 207 10.95 -9.68 14.65
CA THR A 207 12.39 -9.38 14.86
C THR A 207 13.30 -10.20 13.97
N GLN A 208 12.85 -11.36 13.47
CA GLN A 208 13.57 -12.14 12.46
C GLN A 208 13.44 -11.55 11.05
N SER A 209 12.64 -10.50 10.86
CA SER A 209 12.50 -9.80 9.59
C SER A 209 13.27 -8.48 9.61
N SER A 210 14.12 -8.27 8.60
CA SER A 210 14.89 -7.03 8.47
C SER A 210 14.04 -5.78 8.28
N LYS A 211 12.76 -5.94 7.91
CA LYS A 211 11.78 -4.86 7.87
C LYS A 211 11.54 -4.25 9.26
N PHE A 212 11.43 -5.03 10.32
CA PHE A 212 11.17 -4.50 11.68
C PHE A 212 12.38 -3.75 12.24
N ILE A 213 13.58 -4.30 12.01
CA ILE A 213 14.85 -3.67 12.41
C ILE A 213 15.03 -2.30 11.70
N ALA A 214 14.45 -2.11 10.50
CA ALA A 214 14.48 -0.85 9.76
C ALA A 214 13.61 0.24 10.40
N PHE A 215 12.41 -0.09 10.87
CA PHE A 215 11.57 0.90 11.56
C PHE A 215 12.12 1.28 12.93
N ASP A 216 12.78 0.35 13.61
CA ASP A 216 13.55 0.64 14.82
C ASP A 216 14.64 1.69 14.56
N LEU A 217 15.26 1.70 13.39
CA LEU A 217 16.28 2.71 13.03
C LEU A 217 15.68 4.10 12.84
N SER A 218 14.54 4.21 12.14
CA SER A 218 13.88 5.52 11.96
C SER A 218 13.46 6.11 13.30
N ASP A 219 12.85 5.31 14.19
CA ASP A 219 12.45 5.77 15.51
C ASP A 219 13.64 6.20 16.35
N ALA A 220 14.71 5.41 16.37
CA ALA A 220 15.93 5.77 17.07
C ALA A 220 16.52 7.10 16.55
N ILE A 221 16.49 7.32 15.23
CA ILE A 221 16.91 8.59 14.61
C ILE A 221 16.00 9.74 15.02
N LEU A 222 14.67 9.55 14.99
CA LEU A 222 13.68 10.57 15.35
C LEU A 222 13.64 10.87 16.85
N GLU A 223 13.99 9.92 17.71
CA GLU A 223 14.19 10.12 19.14
C GLU A 223 15.50 10.84 19.43
N GLY A 224 16.54 10.56 18.63
CA GLY A 224 17.91 11.01 18.87
C GLY A 224 18.73 10.02 19.72
N ASP A 225 18.30 8.76 19.83
CA ASP A 225 18.97 7.72 20.62
C ASP A 225 20.14 7.09 19.84
N ILE A 226 21.33 7.67 20.01
CA ILE A 226 22.56 7.26 19.33
C ILE A 226 22.97 5.83 19.68
N ALA A 227 22.79 5.43 20.93
CA ALA A 227 23.18 4.09 21.38
C ALA A 227 22.30 3.04 20.71
N ARG A 228 20.99 3.31 20.57
CA ARG A 228 20.06 2.47 19.82
C ARG A 228 20.39 2.47 18.32
N ILE A 229 20.63 3.63 17.71
CA ILE A 229 21.06 3.72 16.30
C ILE A 229 22.30 2.86 16.04
N HIS A 230 23.33 2.98 16.88
CA HIS A 230 24.57 2.23 16.71
C HIS A 230 24.35 0.71 16.79
N ARG A 231 23.58 0.24 17.78
CA ARG A 231 23.22 -1.17 17.92
C ARG A 231 22.48 -1.69 16.69
N ILE A 232 21.51 -0.93 16.18
CA ILE A 232 20.71 -1.34 15.02
C ILE A 232 21.57 -1.41 13.76
N ILE A 233 22.40 -0.41 13.49
CA ILE A 233 23.27 -0.44 12.29
C ILE A 233 24.31 -1.56 12.41
N ASN A 234 24.82 -1.87 13.61
CA ASN A 234 25.70 -3.03 13.80
C ASN A 234 24.98 -4.34 13.49
N ALA A 235 23.74 -4.52 13.98
CA ALA A 235 22.95 -5.71 13.70
C ALA A 235 22.72 -5.89 12.19
N PHE A 236 22.39 -4.81 11.47
CA PHE A 236 22.27 -4.85 10.02
C PHE A 236 23.56 -5.24 9.30
N GLU A 237 24.70 -4.75 9.76
CA GLU A 237 26.00 -5.10 9.19
C GLU A 237 26.36 -6.56 9.46
N GLU A 238 26.09 -7.07 10.67
CA GLU A 238 26.31 -8.46 11.07
C GLU A 238 25.41 -9.45 10.33
N GLU A 239 24.15 -9.08 10.07
CA GLU A 239 23.18 -9.86 9.31
C GLU A 239 23.40 -9.80 7.79
N ASN A 240 24.43 -9.10 7.32
CA ASN A 240 24.70 -8.85 5.90
C ASN A 240 23.52 -8.22 5.15
N GLU A 241 22.76 -7.35 5.83
CA GLU A 241 21.69 -6.61 5.19
C GLU A 241 22.22 -5.66 4.11
N SER A 242 21.37 -5.30 3.17
CA SER A 242 21.81 -4.44 2.08
C SER A 242 22.00 -3.00 2.56
N ALA A 243 23.24 -2.50 2.53
CA ALA A 243 23.55 -1.09 2.79
C ALA A 243 22.76 -0.14 1.85
N VAL A 244 22.34 -0.61 0.67
CA VAL A 244 21.46 0.13 -0.25
C VAL A 244 20.04 0.27 0.34
N LEU A 245 19.51 -0.79 0.97
CA LEU A 245 18.21 -0.75 1.65
C LEU A 245 18.25 0.17 2.87
N VAL A 246 19.30 0.10 3.69
CA VAL A 246 19.44 1.02 4.84
C VAL A 246 19.56 2.48 4.36
N ASN A 247 20.30 2.73 3.28
CA ASN A 247 20.38 4.08 2.69
C ASN A 247 19.01 4.57 2.17
N SER A 248 18.23 3.71 1.52
CA SER A 248 16.91 4.09 1.00
C SER A 248 15.90 4.43 2.10
N LEU A 249 15.96 3.71 3.23
CA LEU A 249 15.20 4.04 4.43
C LEU A 249 15.55 5.44 4.96
N LEU A 250 16.84 5.73 5.13
CA LEU A 250 17.29 7.05 5.59
C LEU A 250 16.85 8.15 4.62
N GLN A 251 16.91 7.90 3.31
CA GLN A 251 16.45 8.84 2.30
C GLN A 251 14.95 9.15 2.42
N LYS A 252 14.11 8.13 2.68
CA LYS A 252 12.68 8.33 2.95
C LYS A 252 12.48 9.26 4.16
N GLU A 253 13.20 8.99 5.26
CA GLU A 253 13.09 9.79 6.48
C GLU A 253 13.53 11.25 6.29
N VAL A 254 14.65 11.44 5.58
CA VAL A 254 15.15 12.79 5.24
C VAL A 254 14.21 13.53 4.30
N ALA A 255 13.57 12.85 3.35
CA ALA A 255 12.57 13.47 2.48
C ALA A 255 11.35 13.96 3.29
N THR A 256 10.85 13.14 4.21
CA THR A 256 9.74 13.48 5.12
C THR A 256 10.10 14.69 5.99
N LEU A 257 11.24 14.65 6.68
CA LEU A 257 11.71 15.76 7.52
C LEU A 257 11.91 17.04 6.71
N ARG A 258 12.42 16.94 5.47
CA ARG A 258 12.58 18.08 4.57
C ARG A 258 11.24 18.71 4.22
N GLU A 259 10.23 17.91 3.84
CA GLU A 259 8.89 18.43 3.53
C GLU A 259 8.31 19.16 4.74
N MET A 260 8.41 18.56 5.93
CA MET A 260 7.93 19.16 7.17
C MET A 260 8.62 20.49 7.49
N LEU A 261 9.95 20.56 7.38
CA LEU A 261 10.71 21.78 7.61
C LEU A 261 10.36 22.90 6.61
N LEU A 262 10.16 22.56 5.33
CA LEU A 262 9.73 23.52 4.31
C LEU A 262 8.34 24.06 4.60
N ASN A 263 7.41 23.21 5.04
CA ASN A 263 6.06 23.63 5.42
C ASN A 263 6.05 24.54 6.66
N LEU A 264 6.89 24.25 7.65
CA LEU A 264 7.09 25.14 8.80
C LEU A 264 7.65 26.50 8.37
N GLN A 265 8.65 26.52 7.46
CA GLN A 265 9.20 27.77 6.92
C GLN A 265 8.17 28.56 6.11
N ALA A 266 7.23 27.86 5.45
CA ALA A 266 6.09 28.48 4.74
C ALA A 266 4.98 29.01 5.67
N GLY A 267 5.14 28.90 7.00
CA GLY A 267 4.23 29.46 7.99
C GLY A 267 3.14 28.51 8.49
N GLN A 268 3.18 27.22 8.13
CA GLN A 268 2.27 26.23 8.72
C GLN A 268 2.63 25.97 10.18
N SER A 269 1.62 25.71 11.02
CA SER A 269 1.84 25.34 12.41
C SER A 269 2.36 23.91 12.56
N MET A 270 3.05 23.61 13.66
CA MET A 270 3.54 22.26 13.97
C MET A 270 2.40 21.21 13.92
N GLN A 271 1.20 21.56 14.39
CA GLN A 271 0.03 20.67 14.35
C GLN A 271 -0.41 20.37 12.91
N GLN A 272 -0.40 21.37 12.02
CA GLN A 272 -0.76 21.19 10.61
C GLN A 272 0.25 20.27 9.91
N VAL A 273 1.54 20.47 10.17
CA VAL A 273 2.62 19.67 9.58
C VAL A 273 2.56 18.21 10.05
N LEU A 274 2.29 17.98 11.33
CA LEU A 274 2.19 16.64 11.91
C LEU A 274 0.86 15.91 11.62
N SER A 275 -0.13 16.59 11.04
CA SER A 275 -1.46 16.00 10.77
C SER A 275 -1.43 14.81 9.81
N LYS A 276 -0.40 14.74 8.94
CA LYS A 276 -0.18 13.63 8.01
C LYS A 276 0.53 12.43 8.66
N VAL A 277 1.03 12.58 9.88
CA VAL A 277 1.82 11.60 10.62
C VAL A 277 0.93 10.87 11.62
N TRP A 278 1.19 9.58 11.80
CA TRP A 278 0.63 8.75 12.86
C TRP A 278 0.76 9.39 14.25
N ARG A 279 -0.33 9.42 15.02
CA ARG A 279 -0.39 10.15 16.31
C ARG A 279 0.73 9.79 17.30
N ASN A 280 1.11 8.52 17.36
CA ASN A 280 2.19 8.01 18.20
C ASN A 280 3.59 8.43 17.73
N LYS A 281 3.78 8.67 16.42
CA LYS A 281 5.04 9.18 15.85
C LYS A 281 5.12 10.71 15.92
N GLN A 282 4.00 11.42 16.10
CA GLN A 282 3.99 12.89 16.19
C GLN A 282 4.98 13.44 17.24
N PRO A 283 5.09 12.90 18.47
CA PRO A 283 6.10 13.33 19.43
C PRO A 283 7.54 13.12 18.93
N LEU A 284 7.81 12.03 18.20
CA LEU A 284 9.13 11.73 17.65
C LEU A 284 9.52 12.75 16.59
N TYR A 285 8.62 12.99 15.63
CA TYR A 285 8.83 14.03 14.62
C TYR A 285 8.93 15.43 15.23
N GLN A 286 8.13 15.74 16.24
CA GLN A 286 8.23 17.03 16.94
C GLN A 286 9.61 17.22 17.58
N ARG A 287 10.14 16.19 18.24
CA ARG A 287 11.52 16.20 18.77
C ARG A 287 12.54 16.35 17.65
N ALA A 288 12.39 15.62 16.55
CA ALA A 288 13.28 15.71 15.39
C ALA A 288 13.30 17.11 14.76
N LEU A 289 12.14 17.69 14.52
CA LEU A 289 11.99 19.04 13.95
C LEU A 289 12.53 20.12 14.88
N SER A 290 12.64 19.87 16.20
CA SER A 290 13.27 20.80 17.13
C SER A 290 14.80 20.85 17.06
N ARG A 291 15.45 19.79 16.53
CA ARG A 291 16.92 19.66 16.46
C ARG A 291 17.48 19.68 15.03
N ILE A 292 16.67 19.33 14.03
CA ILE A 292 17.09 19.25 12.61
C ILE A 292 16.74 20.55 11.89
N SER A 293 17.64 20.99 11.00
CA SER A 293 17.47 22.21 10.19
C SER A 293 17.62 21.92 8.70
N LEU A 294 17.08 22.80 7.84
CA LEU A 294 17.23 22.68 6.38
C LEU A 294 18.69 22.65 5.90
N PRO A 295 19.62 23.44 6.47
CA PRO A 295 21.05 23.32 6.14
C PRO A 295 21.62 21.93 6.46
N LEU A 296 21.23 21.35 7.60
CA LEU A 296 21.63 19.99 7.98
C LEU A 296 21.09 18.97 6.97
N ILE A 297 19.80 19.03 6.64
CA ILE A 297 19.18 18.17 5.62
C ILE A 297 19.93 18.24 4.29
N LYS A 298 20.28 19.45 3.83
CA LYS A 298 21.04 19.64 2.59
C LYS A 298 22.42 18.96 2.64
N ASN A 299 23.10 19.00 3.78
CA ASN A 299 24.38 18.33 3.96
C ASN A 299 24.22 16.80 4.00
N VAL A 300 23.23 16.30 4.74
CA VAL A 300 22.91 14.87 4.82
C VAL A 300 22.56 14.30 3.45
N MET A 301 21.76 15.02 2.64
CA MET A 301 21.44 14.60 1.28
C MET A 301 22.69 14.41 0.40
N LYS A 302 23.74 15.24 0.56
CA LYS A 302 25.03 15.04 -0.15
C LYS A 302 25.74 13.79 0.33
N MET A 303 25.69 13.49 1.63
CA MET A 303 26.28 12.28 2.20
C MET A 303 25.54 11.02 1.75
N MET A 304 24.22 11.08 1.56
CA MET A 304 23.43 9.97 1.00
C MET A 304 23.84 9.63 -0.44
N VAL A 305 24.22 10.63 -1.23
CA VAL A 305 24.81 10.42 -2.57
C VAL A 305 26.18 9.75 -2.46
N GLN A 306 27.00 10.15 -1.48
CA GLN A 306 28.30 9.49 -1.25
C GLN A 306 28.12 8.03 -0.83
N ILE A 307 27.12 7.71 -0.02
CA ILE A 307 26.78 6.32 0.34
C ILE A 307 26.42 5.53 -0.92
N ASP A 308 25.59 6.06 -1.81
CA ASP A 308 25.22 5.39 -3.08
C ASP A 308 26.43 5.20 -4.01
N GLN A 309 27.35 6.16 -4.05
CA GLN A 309 28.62 6.00 -4.78
C GLN A 309 29.51 4.93 -4.15
N ALA A 310 29.58 4.86 -2.82
CA ALA A 310 30.37 3.87 -2.09
C ALA A 310 29.81 2.45 -2.29
N THR A 311 28.48 2.26 -2.21
CA THR A 311 27.85 0.95 -2.46
C THR A 311 28.04 0.48 -3.90
N LYS A 312 28.18 1.41 -4.86
CA LYS A 312 28.49 1.13 -6.28
C LYS A 312 30.00 1.01 -6.58
N GLY A 313 30.86 1.12 -5.56
CA GLY A 313 32.32 1.05 -5.73
C GLY A 313 32.95 2.28 -6.40
N GLN A 314 32.21 3.37 -6.59
CA GLN A 314 32.67 4.61 -7.21
C GLN A 314 33.40 5.53 -6.22
N LEU A 315 33.21 5.30 -4.92
CA LEU A 315 33.88 6.02 -3.84
C LEU A 315 34.57 5.01 -2.91
N LYS A 316 35.85 5.23 -2.60
CA LYS A 316 36.61 4.36 -1.68
C LYS A 316 36.30 4.73 -0.23
N GLU A 317 35.12 4.32 0.21
CA GLU A 317 34.61 4.54 1.56
C GLU A 317 33.82 3.29 2.00
N ASN A 318 33.87 2.93 3.29
CA ASN A 318 33.00 1.88 3.80
C ASN A 318 31.55 2.44 3.90
N PRO A 319 30.57 1.87 3.17
CA PRO A 319 29.19 2.35 3.18
C PRO A 319 28.56 2.37 4.58
N TRP A 320 28.87 1.39 5.42
CA TRP A 320 28.35 1.27 6.77
C TRP A 320 28.85 2.37 7.71
N ASN A 321 30.09 2.82 7.55
CA ASN A 321 30.60 3.99 8.26
C ASN A 321 29.88 5.26 7.80
N ALA A 322 29.60 5.39 6.51
CA ALA A 322 28.87 6.52 5.96
C ALA A 322 27.40 6.56 6.41
N LEU A 323 26.73 5.41 6.47
CA LEU A 323 25.39 5.26 7.04
C LEU A 323 25.34 5.71 8.50
N ARG A 324 26.30 5.29 9.34
CA ARG A 324 26.39 5.72 10.75
C ARG A 324 26.53 7.23 10.87
N ARG A 325 27.40 7.85 10.07
CA ARG A 325 27.54 9.32 10.08
C ARG A 325 26.24 10.03 9.76
N VAL A 326 25.50 9.55 8.75
CA VAL A 326 24.22 10.15 8.38
C VAL A 326 23.19 9.98 9.49
N ALA A 327 23.05 8.78 10.05
CA ALA A 327 22.10 8.52 11.12
C ALA A 327 22.40 9.36 12.38
N PHE A 328 23.67 9.48 12.77
CA PHE A 328 24.09 10.33 13.90
C PHE A 328 23.92 11.83 13.60
N ALA A 329 24.16 12.27 12.37
CA ALA A 329 23.91 13.66 12.01
C ALA A 329 22.43 14.04 12.18
N LEU A 330 21.51 13.10 11.89
CA LEU A 330 20.07 13.29 12.08
C LEU A 330 19.62 13.20 13.55
N SER A 331 20.38 12.54 14.43
CA SER A 331 20.08 12.50 15.87
C SER A 331 20.44 13.80 16.60
N GLY A 332 21.06 14.78 15.92
CA GLY A 332 21.39 16.10 16.46
C GLY A 332 22.77 16.20 17.13
N GLU A 333 23.51 15.10 17.21
CA GLU A 333 24.85 15.04 17.80
C GLU A 333 25.92 14.95 16.70
N ARG A 334 26.87 15.89 16.70
CA ARG A 334 27.99 15.92 15.74
C ARG A 334 29.13 15.01 16.22
N LEU A 335 28.93 13.70 16.18
CA LEU A 335 29.96 12.75 16.59
C LEU A 335 31.07 12.55 15.54
N LEU A 336 30.79 12.83 14.26
CA LEU A 336 31.73 12.61 13.16
C LEU A 336 31.71 13.79 12.16
N SER A 337 32.86 14.06 11.54
CA SER A 337 33.01 15.08 10.51
C SER A 337 32.07 14.80 9.32
N LEU A 338 31.42 15.84 8.78
CA LEU A 338 30.51 15.74 7.62
C LEU A 338 31.24 15.52 6.27
N SER A 339 32.55 15.28 6.28
CA SER A 339 33.34 14.98 5.09
C SER A 339 34.11 13.68 5.24
N ALA A 340 33.96 12.79 4.27
CA ALA A 340 34.81 11.61 4.08
C ALA A 340 36.21 11.95 3.51
N VAL A 341 36.48 13.23 3.21
CA VAL A 341 37.78 13.66 2.69
C VAL A 341 38.71 13.86 3.87
N ALA A 342 39.70 12.98 4.01
CA ALA A 342 40.88 13.28 4.81
C ALA A 342 41.41 14.64 4.33
N VAL A 343 41.45 15.63 5.22
CA VAL A 343 42.28 16.81 4.98
C VAL A 343 43.71 16.31 5.00
N VAL A 344 44.21 15.94 3.83
CA VAL A 344 45.65 15.77 3.62
C VAL A 344 46.23 17.16 3.84
N ARG A 345 46.89 17.33 4.99
CA ARG A 345 47.74 18.51 5.23
C ARG A 345 49.01 18.40 4.43
#